data_AF-X0U7I3-F1
#
_entry.id   AF-X0U7I3-F1
#
_cell.length_a   1.000
_cell.length_b   1.000
_cell.length_c   1.000
_cell.angle_alpha   90.00
_cell.angle_beta   90.00
_cell.angle_gamma   90.00
#
_symmetry.space_group_name_H-M   'P 1'
#
loop_
_entity.id
_entity.type
_entity.pdbx_description
1 polymer ?
#
loop_
_entity_poly.entity_id
_entity_poly.type
_entity_poly.pdbx_seq_one_letter_code
_entity_poly.pdbx_strand_id
1 'polypeptide(L)'
;ATNQYEQVLNATDAVIPVLYRDAAGVWVEQAASTLPYIVSGTTLRFMDADNSYTQTSLTNNYFMCMFLVATNDWQYPIKMIQGTAQYSKKETALGVAAAEVVDFGTLPSAEWVLLYQIILEEASGTSVDGKIAEVIDLRYSGITGASATSQDHGSLTGLSDDDHIQYVLHTLSTAASDFLIGSGSNTWEKQTLATVGALLEGDMLHDNLQSIPANDHVDHTGVTLTAGVGLSGGGDISAGRDFAVDLNELTTETTIAVDKGEFRP
;
A
#
# COMPACT_ATOMS: atom_id res chain seq x y z
N ALA A 1 60.72 -11.37 8.04
CA ALA A 1 59.77 -11.06 6.96
C ALA A 1 58.97 -12.32 6.70
N THR A 2 57.77 -12.41 7.27
CA THR A 2 56.82 -13.50 7.02
C THR A 2 56.21 -13.29 5.64
N ASN A 3 56.12 -14.36 4.85
CA ASN A 3 55.64 -14.29 3.48
C ASN A 3 54.12 -14.02 3.46
N GLN A 4 53.65 -13.29 2.45
CA GLN A 4 52.26 -12.81 2.29
C GLN A 4 51.17 -13.92 2.28
N TYR A 5 51.56 -15.19 2.23
CA TYR A 5 50.66 -16.35 2.16
C TYR A 5 50.93 -17.39 3.26
N GLU A 6 51.72 -17.04 4.26
CA GLU A 6 52.01 -17.92 5.40
C GLU A 6 51.04 -17.64 6.53
N GLN A 7 50.14 -18.60 6.80
CA GLN A 7 49.31 -18.57 8.00
C GLN A 7 50.18 -18.94 9.21
N VAL A 8 50.81 -17.94 9.82
CA VAL A 8 51.54 -18.13 11.07
C VAL A 8 50.52 -18.26 12.20
N LEU A 9 50.26 -19.50 12.62
CA LEU A 9 49.49 -19.80 13.82
C LEU A 9 50.37 -19.50 15.04
N ASN A 10 50.38 -18.26 15.51
CA ASN A 10 50.99 -17.94 16.80
C ASN A 10 50.16 -18.65 17.89
N ALA A 11 50.78 -19.56 18.65
CA ALA A 11 50.15 -20.28 19.76
C ALA A 11 49.82 -19.38 20.98
N THR A 12 49.76 -18.08 20.77
CA THR A 12 49.37 -17.07 21.74
C THR A 12 47.87 -16.82 21.64
N ASP A 13 47.27 -16.33 22.73
CA ASP A 13 45.85 -15.99 22.78
C ASP A 13 45.45 -15.07 21.62
N ALA A 14 44.20 -15.22 21.16
CA ALA A 14 43.65 -14.35 20.14
C ALA A 14 43.66 -12.89 20.63
N VAL A 15 44.24 -11.99 19.83
CA VAL A 15 44.22 -10.55 20.07
C VAL A 15 43.26 -9.90 19.09
N ILE A 16 42.35 -9.07 19.60
CA ILE A 16 41.33 -8.40 18.79
C ILE A 16 41.45 -6.89 19.01
N PRO A 17 41.53 -6.07 17.93
CA PRO A 17 41.55 -4.62 18.05
C PRO A 17 40.15 -4.07 18.37
N VAL A 18 40.11 -2.91 19.01
CA VAL A 18 38.87 -2.21 19.37
C VAL A 18 38.78 -0.91 18.59
N LEU A 19 37.69 -0.71 17.86
CA LEU A 19 37.35 0.53 17.20
C LEU A 19 36.46 1.39 18.08
N TYR A 20 36.75 2.68 18.07
CA TYR A 20 35.94 3.73 18.68
C TYR A 20 36.13 5.03 17.89
N ARG A 21 35.30 6.04 18.12
CA ARG A 21 35.45 7.39 17.57
C ARG A 21 36.15 8.27 18.60
N ASP A 22 37.07 9.12 18.14
CA ASP A 22 37.68 10.14 19.00
C ASP A 22 36.75 11.34 19.21
N ALA A 23 37.24 12.36 19.93
CA ALA A 23 36.49 13.58 20.21
C ALA A 23 36.05 14.36 18.95
N ALA A 24 36.65 14.08 17.79
CA ALA A 24 36.29 14.65 16.50
C ALA A 24 35.31 13.77 15.70
N GLY A 25 34.86 12.65 16.27
CA GLY A 25 33.99 11.68 15.60
C GLY A 25 34.73 10.79 14.58
N VAL A 26 36.06 10.82 14.56
CA VAL A 26 36.87 10.06 13.61
C VAL A 26 37.16 8.67 14.19
N TRP A 27 36.99 7.64 13.37
CA TRP A 27 37.32 6.27 13.77
C TRP A 27 38.81 6.09 14.08
N VAL A 28 39.07 5.58 15.28
CA VAL A 28 40.38 5.21 15.80
C VAL A 28 40.36 3.72 16.15
N GLU A 29 41.46 3.05 15.83
CA GLU A 29 41.69 1.65 16.18
C GLU A 29 42.70 1.56 17.33
N GLN A 30 42.28 0.99 18.45
CA GLN A 30 43.17 0.60 19.53
C GLN A 30 43.95 -0.66 19.14
N ALA A 31 45.21 -0.73 19.56
CA ALA A 31 46.06 -1.91 19.40
C ALA A 31 45.34 -3.19 19.87
N ALA A 32 45.52 -4.26 19.10
CA ALA A 32 44.93 -5.56 19.40
C ALA A 32 45.37 -6.08 20.77
N SER A 33 44.41 -6.57 21.55
CA SER A 33 44.59 -7.02 22.93
C SER A 33 43.86 -8.35 23.16
N THR A 34 44.32 -9.13 24.15
CA THR A 34 43.63 -10.35 24.60
C THR A 34 42.32 -10.03 25.35
N LEU A 35 42.20 -8.80 25.87
CA LEU A 35 41.00 -8.24 26.45
C LEU A 35 40.53 -7.10 25.55
N PRO A 36 39.60 -7.35 24.61
CA PRO A 36 39.26 -6.41 23.55
C PRO A 36 38.18 -5.43 24.00
N TYR A 37 38.49 -4.68 25.05
CA TYR A 37 37.72 -3.56 25.58
C TYR A 37 38.68 -2.53 26.19
N ILE A 38 38.22 -1.28 26.31
CA ILE A 38 39.05 -0.17 26.77
C ILE A 38 38.86 0.00 28.28
N VAL A 39 39.96 0.22 29.01
CA VAL A 39 39.93 0.48 30.46
C VAL A 39 40.69 1.73 30.84
N SER A 40 40.32 2.33 31.97
CA SER A 40 41.11 3.33 32.69
C SER A 40 41.49 2.76 34.04
N GLY A 41 42.72 2.27 34.18
CA GLY A 41 43.12 1.49 35.35
C GLY A 41 42.40 0.14 35.34
N THR A 42 41.37 0.01 36.18
CA THR A 42 40.57 -1.23 36.32
C THR A 42 39.14 -1.11 35.78
N THR A 43 38.67 0.11 35.51
CA THR A 43 37.27 0.35 35.11
C THR A 43 37.12 0.32 33.59
N LEU A 44 36.08 -0.36 33.11
CA LEU A 44 35.67 -0.35 31.70
C LEU A 44 35.36 1.07 31.22
N ARG A 45 35.57 1.35 29.94
CA ARG A 45 35.18 2.62 29.31
C ARG A 45 34.26 2.37 28.14
N PHE A 46 33.31 3.28 27.95
CA PHE A 46 32.44 3.34 26.77
C PHE A 46 32.70 4.63 25.99
N MET A 47 32.24 4.68 24.75
CA MET A 47 32.47 5.81 23.84
C MET A 47 31.29 6.77 23.97
N ASP A 48 31.37 7.72 24.88
CA ASP A 48 30.21 8.54 25.26
C ASP A 48 29.78 9.50 24.14
N ALA A 49 28.75 9.13 23.38
CA ALA A 49 28.26 9.93 22.27
C ALA A 49 27.67 11.28 22.71
N ASP A 50 27.05 11.33 23.89
CA ASP A 50 26.52 12.57 24.47
C ASP A 50 27.64 13.54 24.87
N ASN A 51 28.83 13.00 25.14
CA ASN A 51 30.05 13.76 25.41
C ASN A 51 31.06 13.69 24.26
N SER A 52 30.58 13.86 23.02
CA SER A 52 31.41 13.94 21.80
C SER A 52 32.31 12.72 21.57
N TYR A 53 31.82 11.51 21.81
CA TYR A 53 32.56 10.25 21.69
C TYR A 53 33.81 10.14 22.59
N THR A 54 33.88 10.94 23.64
CA THR A 54 34.98 10.83 24.60
C THR A 54 34.93 9.48 25.33
N GLN A 55 36.09 8.94 25.64
CA GLN A 55 36.18 7.70 26.42
C GLN A 55 35.77 8.00 27.87
N THR A 56 34.64 7.50 28.34
CA THR A 56 34.13 7.74 29.70
C THR A 56 34.14 6.44 30.49
N SER A 57 34.55 6.50 31.77
CA SER A 57 34.50 5.33 32.65
C SER A 57 33.06 4.89 32.90
N LEU A 58 32.81 3.59 32.77
CA LEU A 58 31.52 2.97 33.03
C LEU A 58 31.20 3.05 34.53
N THR A 59 29.96 3.40 34.85
CA THR A 59 29.50 3.44 36.25
C THR A 59 29.46 2.03 36.84
N ASN A 60 29.72 1.90 38.14
CA ASN A 60 29.73 0.58 38.78
C ASN A 60 28.36 -0.11 38.72
N ASN A 61 28.35 -1.40 38.37
CA ASN A 61 27.17 -2.22 38.07
C ASN A 61 26.33 -1.72 36.87
N TYR A 62 26.90 -0.91 35.99
CA TYR A 62 26.25 -0.52 34.74
C TYR A 62 26.77 -1.39 33.59
N PHE A 63 25.99 -1.40 32.52
CA PHE A 63 26.22 -2.20 31.34
C PHE A 63 26.64 -1.32 30.17
N MET A 64 27.50 -1.83 29.32
CA MET A 64 27.84 -1.24 28.03
C MET A 64 27.75 -2.30 26.93
N CYS A 65 27.57 -1.85 25.70
CA CYS A 65 27.53 -2.74 24.54
C CYS A 65 28.86 -2.73 23.80
N MET A 66 29.20 -3.89 23.25
CA MET A 66 30.36 -4.13 22.41
C MET A 66 29.93 -4.99 21.23
N PHE A 67 30.46 -4.74 20.05
CA PHE A 67 30.00 -5.39 18.82
C PHE A 67 31.16 -6.11 18.13
N LEU A 68 31.00 -7.40 17.89
CA LEU A 68 31.97 -8.19 17.13
C LEU A 68 31.63 -8.10 15.65
N VAL A 69 32.59 -7.61 14.85
CA VAL A 69 32.45 -7.47 13.41
C VAL A 69 33.53 -8.25 12.69
N ALA A 70 33.16 -8.85 11.56
CA ALA A 70 34.10 -9.31 10.55
C ALA A 70 34.35 -8.18 9.55
N THR A 71 35.59 -7.98 9.14
CA THR A 71 36.00 -6.98 8.14
C THR A 71 36.89 -7.62 7.08
N ASN A 72 37.07 -6.95 5.95
CA ASN A 72 37.98 -7.40 4.88
C ASN A 72 39.47 -7.02 5.11
N ASP A 73 39.84 -6.65 6.33
CA ASP A 73 41.23 -6.42 6.72
C ASP A 73 41.99 -7.76 6.81
N TRP A 74 43.11 -7.85 6.09
CA TRP A 74 43.92 -9.08 6.03
C TRP A 74 44.66 -9.37 7.33
N GLN A 75 44.98 -8.34 8.12
CA GLN A 75 45.77 -8.49 9.35
C GLN A 75 44.86 -8.79 10.56
N TYR A 76 43.73 -8.10 10.66
CA TYR A 76 42.74 -8.30 11.72
C TYR A 76 41.33 -8.46 11.13
N PRO A 77 40.96 -9.66 10.66
CA PRO A 77 39.67 -9.90 10.02
C PRO A 77 38.49 -9.79 11.00
N ILE A 78 38.75 -9.94 12.30
CA ILE A 78 37.76 -9.79 13.36
C ILE A 78 38.16 -8.59 14.21
N LYS A 79 37.21 -7.68 14.44
CA LYS A 79 37.40 -6.48 15.25
C LYS A 79 36.23 -6.29 16.22
N MET A 80 36.47 -5.58 17.31
CA MET A 80 35.43 -5.14 18.24
C MET A 80 35.10 -3.67 18.00
N ILE A 81 33.84 -3.28 18.10
CA ILE A 81 33.40 -1.87 18.10
C ILE A 81 32.80 -1.55 19.46
N GLN A 82 33.20 -0.43 20.05
CA GLN A 82 32.69 0.03 21.33
C GLN A 82 31.33 0.73 21.18
N GLY A 83 30.38 0.42 22.08
CA GLY A 83 29.08 1.06 22.15
C GLY A 83 29.14 2.52 22.65
N THR A 84 28.08 3.26 22.40
CA THR A 84 28.04 4.72 22.56
C THR A 84 27.53 5.22 23.91
N ALA A 85 26.94 4.33 24.71
CA ALA A 85 26.28 4.70 25.95
C ALA A 85 26.50 3.66 27.07
N GLN A 86 26.07 4.03 28.27
CA GLN A 86 25.99 3.15 29.43
C GLN A 86 24.53 2.97 29.89
N TYR A 87 24.26 1.83 30.51
CA TYR A 87 22.92 1.40 30.88
C TYR A 87 22.87 0.97 32.34
N SER A 88 21.88 1.43 33.09
CA SER A 88 21.69 1.04 34.50
C SER A 88 21.11 -0.37 34.67
N LYS A 89 20.58 -0.95 33.59
CA LYS A 89 19.98 -2.29 33.56
C LYS A 89 20.36 -3.03 32.29
N LYS A 90 20.49 -4.35 32.40
CA LYS A 90 20.80 -5.22 31.26
C LYS A 90 19.69 -5.18 30.21
N GLU A 91 18.43 -5.14 30.62
CA GLU A 91 17.28 -5.12 29.72
C GLU A 91 17.25 -3.85 28.87
N THR A 92 17.67 -2.71 29.44
CA THR A 92 17.80 -1.46 28.68
C THR A 92 18.93 -1.52 27.68
N ALA A 93 20.08 -2.10 28.06
CA ALA A 93 21.19 -2.33 27.14
C ALA A 93 20.76 -3.22 25.96
N LEU A 94 20.04 -4.32 26.23
CA LEU A 94 19.54 -5.21 25.18
C LEU A 94 18.56 -4.51 24.22
N GLY A 95 17.62 -3.73 24.77
CA GLY A 95 16.54 -3.11 24.00
C GLY A 95 16.98 -1.94 23.10
N VAL A 96 18.04 -1.21 23.46
CA VAL A 96 18.49 -0.03 22.69
C VAL A 96 19.82 -0.22 21.97
N ALA A 97 20.61 -1.23 22.31
CA ALA A 97 21.87 -1.48 21.60
C ALA A 97 21.68 -1.98 20.17
N ALA A 98 20.54 -2.57 19.84
CA ALA A 98 20.17 -2.81 18.44
C ALA A 98 20.01 -1.49 17.66
N ALA A 99 19.64 -0.38 18.32
CA ALA A 99 19.63 0.95 17.71
C ALA A 99 21.05 1.54 17.59
N GLU A 100 21.96 1.27 18.54
CA GLU A 100 23.37 1.68 18.42
C GLU A 100 24.04 1.11 17.16
N VAL A 101 23.67 -0.10 16.75
CA VAL A 101 24.16 -0.74 15.50
C VAL A 101 23.82 0.10 14.26
N VAL A 102 22.67 0.76 14.25
CA VAL A 102 22.21 1.55 13.09
C VAL A 102 23.01 2.86 12.95
N ASP A 103 23.64 3.33 14.02
CA ASP A 103 24.37 4.62 14.06
C ASP A 103 25.91 4.48 13.92
N PHE A 104 26.40 3.30 13.51
CA PHE A 104 27.83 3.11 13.24
C PHE A 104 28.36 3.98 12.09
N GLY A 105 27.49 4.56 11.26
CA GLY A 105 27.90 5.40 10.14
C GLY A 105 28.88 4.70 9.21
N THR A 106 29.81 5.45 8.62
CA THR A 106 30.82 4.87 7.73
C THR A 106 32.00 4.33 8.53
N LEU A 107 32.17 3.01 8.58
CA LEU A 107 33.33 2.36 9.18
C LEU A 107 34.60 2.53 8.32
N PRO A 108 35.80 2.43 8.92
CA PRO A 108 37.07 2.58 8.19
C PRO A 108 37.41 1.39 7.27
N SER A 109 36.69 0.28 7.35
CA SER A 109 36.80 -0.87 6.43
C SER A 109 35.74 -0.79 5.33
N ALA A 110 36.12 -1.11 4.09
CA ALA A 110 35.21 -1.04 2.94
C ALA A 110 34.04 -2.05 3.04
N GLU A 111 34.27 -3.20 3.65
CA GLU A 111 33.24 -4.22 3.88
C GLU A 111 33.31 -4.72 5.32
N TRP A 112 32.14 -4.86 5.93
CA TRP A 112 32.00 -5.42 7.26
C TRP A 112 30.70 -6.20 7.41
N VAL A 113 30.72 -7.19 8.28
CA VAL A 113 29.56 -8.00 8.67
C VAL A 113 29.49 -8.03 10.18
N LEU A 114 28.32 -7.71 10.72
CA LEU A 114 28.07 -7.81 12.16
C LEU A 114 27.86 -9.28 12.56
N LEU A 115 28.57 -9.73 13.59
CA LEU A 115 28.50 -11.12 14.06
C LEU A 115 27.72 -11.21 15.37
N TYR A 116 28.12 -10.45 16.38
CA TYR A 116 27.53 -10.53 17.70
C TYR A 116 27.47 -9.17 18.36
N GLN A 117 26.48 -9.01 19.23
CA GLN A 117 26.50 -8.00 20.27
C GLN A 117 26.84 -8.69 21.60
N ILE A 118 27.76 -8.10 22.34
CA ILE A 118 28.21 -8.56 23.65
C ILE A 118 27.90 -7.44 24.64
N ILE A 119 27.16 -7.75 25.70
CA ILE A 119 26.86 -6.83 26.79
C ILE A 119 27.85 -7.10 27.91
N LEU A 120 28.63 -6.10 28.27
CA LEU A 120 29.56 -6.15 29.40
C LEU A 120 28.98 -5.39 30.59
N GLU A 121 29.13 -5.96 31.78
CA GLU A 121 28.86 -5.33 33.07
C GLU A 121 30.19 -4.91 33.71
N GLU A 122 30.26 -3.69 34.21
CA GLU A 122 31.34 -3.30 35.12
C GLU A 122 31.10 -3.95 36.48
N ALA A 123 32.08 -4.72 36.94
CA ALA A 123 32.10 -5.21 38.31
C ALA A 123 33.10 -4.41 39.15
N SER A 124 32.65 -3.93 40.31
CA SER A 124 33.55 -3.44 41.36
C SER A 124 34.59 -4.49 41.75
N GLY A 125 35.85 -4.22 41.43
CA GLY A 125 36.97 -5.08 41.76
C GLY A 125 38.32 -4.36 41.69
N THR A 126 39.37 -5.05 42.14
CA THR A 126 40.77 -4.58 42.09
C THR A 126 41.49 -4.99 40.81
N SER A 127 40.81 -5.73 39.93
CA SER A 127 41.31 -6.20 38.63
C SER A 127 40.43 -5.67 37.51
N VAL A 128 40.87 -5.88 36.27
CA VAL A 128 40.11 -5.49 35.08
C VAL A 128 38.94 -6.48 34.91
N ASP A 129 37.83 -6.21 35.58
CA ASP A 129 36.74 -7.17 35.83
C ASP A 129 35.50 -6.90 34.96
N GLY A 130 35.70 -6.74 33.66
CA GLY A 130 34.58 -6.70 32.71
C GLY A 130 33.91 -8.07 32.61
N LYS A 131 32.66 -8.18 33.06
CA LYS A 131 31.91 -9.44 33.01
C LYS A 131 31.01 -9.47 31.78
N ILE A 132 31.03 -10.57 31.03
CA ILE A 132 30.04 -10.78 29.97
C ILE A 132 28.69 -11.09 30.64
N ALA A 133 27.77 -10.14 30.53
CA ALA A 133 26.41 -10.28 31.05
C ALA A 133 25.50 -11.02 30.05
N GLU A 134 25.68 -10.78 28.76
CA GLU A 134 24.87 -11.38 27.70
C GLU A 134 25.60 -11.36 26.35
N VAL A 135 25.26 -12.30 25.47
CA VAL A 135 25.75 -12.35 24.08
C VAL A 135 24.57 -12.63 23.17
N ILE A 136 24.39 -11.77 22.17
CA ILE A 136 23.35 -11.88 21.14
C ILE A 136 24.03 -12.21 19.81
N ASP A 137 23.56 -13.27 19.15
CA ASP A 137 23.99 -13.65 17.80
C ASP A 137 23.23 -12.83 16.75
N LEU A 138 23.97 -12.09 15.94
CA LEU A 138 23.44 -11.22 14.91
C LEU A 138 23.71 -11.75 13.49
N ARG A 139 24.43 -12.87 13.34
CA ARG A 139 24.69 -13.52 12.04
C ARG A 139 23.42 -14.08 11.38
N TYR A 140 22.42 -14.36 12.21
CA TYR A 140 21.08 -14.78 11.80
C TYR A 140 20.02 -13.84 12.39
N SER A 141 20.37 -12.58 12.64
CA SER A 141 19.36 -11.56 12.87
C SER A 141 18.78 -11.24 11.49
N GLY A 142 17.73 -11.98 11.11
CA GLY A 142 16.82 -11.50 10.11
C GLY A 142 16.53 -10.06 10.50
N ILE A 143 16.96 -9.13 9.65
CA ILE A 143 16.60 -7.73 9.76
C ILE A 143 15.06 -7.73 9.70
N THR A 144 14.42 -7.93 10.84
CA THR A 144 13.16 -7.28 11.16
C THR A 144 13.56 -5.83 11.29
N GLY A 145 13.85 -5.23 10.13
CA GLY A 145 14.10 -3.82 10.04
C GLY A 145 12.91 -3.19 10.72
N ALA A 146 13.20 -2.34 11.69
CA ALA A 146 12.29 -1.28 12.07
C ALA A 146 12.14 -0.33 10.87
N SER A 147 11.57 -0.83 9.78
CA SER A 147 11.14 -0.09 8.61
C SER A 147 9.81 -0.69 8.17
N ALA A 148 8.75 0.02 8.56
CA ALA A 148 7.39 -0.09 8.04
C ALA A 148 6.61 -1.38 8.36
N THR A 149 6.48 -1.77 9.64
CA THR A 149 5.18 -2.30 10.06
C THR A 149 4.27 -1.12 10.39
N SER A 150 3.80 -0.40 9.37
CA SER A 150 2.60 0.40 9.56
C SER A 150 1.49 -0.60 9.86
N GLN A 151 1.17 -0.79 11.15
CA GLN A 151 0.15 -1.74 11.62
C GLN A 151 -1.22 -1.44 10.98
N ASP A 152 -1.36 -0.24 10.44
CA ASP A 152 -2.36 0.23 9.51
C ASP A 152 -1.67 0.97 8.35
N HIS A 153 -2.09 0.69 7.11
CA HIS A 153 -1.57 1.37 5.90
C HIS A 153 -1.82 2.89 5.93
N GLY A 154 -2.76 3.37 6.76
CA GLY A 154 -3.00 4.80 6.96
C GLY A 154 -1.81 5.59 7.51
N SER A 155 -0.76 4.92 8.01
CA SER A 155 0.48 5.57 8.47
C SER A 155 1.55 5.71 7.37
N LEU A 156 1.29 5.29 6.13
CA LEU A 156 2.20 5.54 5.00
C LEU A 156 2.12 7.02 4.59
N THR A 157 3.26 7.70 4.56
CA THR A 157 3.38 9.06 3.99
C THR A 157 3.17 9.01 2.47
N GLY A 158 2.55 10.02 1.87
CA GLY A 158 2.26 10.06 0.43
C GLY A 158 0.91 9.45 0.04
N LEU A 159 0.04 9.15 1.01
CA LEU A 159 -1.37 8.83 0.76
C LEU A 159 -2.27 10.08 0.67
N SER A 160 -1.72 11.25 1.01
CA SER A 160 -2.46 12.52 1.07
C SER A 160 -2.61 13.17 -0.31
N ASP A 161 -1.68 12.89 -1.21
CA ASP A 161 -1.67 13.30 -2.60
C ASP A 161 -1.96 12.08 -3.49
N ASP A 162 -3.09 12.12 -4.20
CA ASP A 162 -3.44 11.09 -5.19
C ASP A 162 -2.71 11.38 -6.50
N ASP A 163 -1.49 10.85 -6.62
CA ASP A 163 -0.62 10.97 -7.80
C ASP A 163 -0.90 9.87 -8.84
N HIS A 164 -1.79 8.92 -8.53
CA HIS A 164 -2.16 7.82 -9.41
C HIS A 164 -3.49 8.10 -10.12
N ILE A 165 -3.42 8.69 -11.32
CA ILE A 165 -4.57 8.95 -12.23
C ILE A 165 -5.34 7.70 -12.69
N GLN A 166 -4.95 6.50 -12.24
CA GLN A 166 -5.50 5.22 -12.70
C GLN A 166 -6.81 4.83 -12.01
N TYR A 167 -7.12 5.37 -10.85
CA TYR A 167 -8.32 4.99 -10.08
C TYR A 167 -9.24 6.19 -9.85
N VAL A 168 -10.54 5.92 -9.82
CA VAL A 168 -11.51 6.89 -9.35
C VAL A 168 -11.38 6.97 -7.83
N LEU A 169 -11.15 8.19 -7.31
CA LEU A 169 -11.04 8.43 -5.86
C LEU A 169 -12.27 7.85 -5.14
N HIS A 170 -12.03 7.01 -4.12
CA HIS A 170 -13.07 6.29 -3.38
C HIS A 170 -14.21 7.20 -2.88
N THR A 171 -13.94 8.48 -2.59
CA THR A 171 -14.95 9.49 -2.22
C THR A 171 -16.09 9.62 -3.25
N LEU A 172 -15.81 9.37 -4.53
CA LEU A 172 -16.81 9.38 -5.59
C LEU A 172 -17.57 8.04 -5.72
N SER A 173 -17.13 6.95 -5.08
CA SER A 173 -17.75 5.62 -5.13
C SER A 173 -18.34 5.18 -3.78
N THR A 174 -18.76 6.12 -2.92
CA THR A 174 -19.25 5.84 -1.55
C THR A 174 -20.75 5.62 -1.43
N ALA A 175 -21.54 5.91 -2.47
CA ALA A 175 -22.99 5.83 -2.43
C ALA A 175 -23.50 4.58 -3.19
N ALA A 176 -24.47 3.86 -2.60
CA ALA A 176 -25.17 2.80 -3.30
C ALA A 176 -25.98 3.39 -4.46
N SER A 177 -25.88 2.78 -5.65
CA SER A 177 -26.69 3.09 -6.84
C SER A 177 -26.44 4.44 -7.52
N ASP A 178 -25.23 5.00 -7.40
CA ASP A 178 -24.80 6.21 -8.14
C ASP A 178 -24.09 5.82 -9.46
N PHE A 179 -24.30 6.58 -10.54
CA PHE A 179 -23.69 6.32 -11.85
C PHE A 179 -22.57 7.33 -12.11
N LEU A 180 -21.37 6.85 -12.47
CA LEU A 180 -20.23 7.71 -12.77
C LEU A 180 -20.11 7.88 -14.28
N ILE A 181 -20.15 9.12 -14.75
CA ILE A 181 -20.02 9.48 -16.18
C ILE A 181 -18.74 10.27 -16.37
N GLY A 182 -18.02 10.01 -17.47
CA GLY A 182 -16.91 10.87 -17.88
C GLY A 182 -17.45 12.22 -18.34
N SER A 183 -17.14 13.29 -17.60
CA SER A 183 -17.56 14.67 -17.94
C SER A 183 -16.47 15.46 -18.66
N GLY A 184 -15.27 14.89 -18.81
CA GLY A 184 -14.14 15.49 -19.50
C GLY A 184 -12.91 14.58 -19.51
N SER A 185 -11.80 15.07 -20.08
CA SER A 185 -10.52 14.34 -20.08
C SER A 185 -10.06 14.11 -18.64
N ASN A 186 -9.95 12.86 -18.22
CA ASN A 186 -9.61 12.45 -16.85
C ASN A 186 -10.54 13.06 -15.78
N THR A 187 -11.79 13.40 -16.13
CA THR A 187 -12.79 13.94 -15.18
C THR A 187 -14.02 13.05 -15.18
N TRP A 188 -14.41 12.61 -13.99
CA TRP A 188 -15.58 11.79 -13.75
C TRP A 188 -16.52 12.51 -12.79
N GLU A 189 -17.79 12.61 -13.16
CA GLU A 189 -18.83 13.21 -12.35
C GLU A 189 -19.87 12.16 -11.95
N LYS A 190 -20.41 12.33 -10.75
CA LYS A 190 -21.51 11.52 -10.27
C LYS A 190 -22.81 12.06 -10.80
N GLN A 191 -23.62 11.19 -11.38
CA GLN A 191 -24.95 11.51 -11.85
C GLN A 191 -25.94 10.67 -11.08
N THR A 192 -26.89 11.35 -10.43
CA THR A 192 -27.95 10.65 -9.71
C THR A 192 -28.73 9.75 -10.67
N LEU A 193 -29.24 8.63 -10.17
CA LEU A 193 -30.09 7.74 -10.95
C LEU A 193 -31.28 8.48 -11.59
N ALA A 194 -31.82 9.50 -10.92
CA ALA A 194 -32.88 10.35 -11.45
C ALA A 194 -32.43 11.18 -12.66
N THR A 195 -31.23 11.75 -12.62
CA THR A 195 -30.67 12.51 -13.74
C THR A 195 -30.39 11.61 -14.95
N VAL A 196 -29.80 10.44 -14.72
CA VAL A 196 -29.54 9.45 -15.78
C VAL A 196 -30.84 8.96 -16.40
N GLY A 197 -31.87 8.69 -15.57
CA GLY A 197 -33.19 8.29 -16.04
C GLY A 197 -33.83 9.34 -16.95
N ALA A 198 -33.72 10.63 -16.60
CA ALA A 198 -34.28 11.71 -17.41
C ALA A 198 -33.58 11.88 -18.77
N LEU A 199 -32.24 11.74 -18.81
CA LEU A 199 -31.49 11.75 -20.08
C LEU A 199 -31.88 10.56 -20.96
N LEU A 200 -31.95 9.37 -20.36
CA LEU A 200 -32.26 8.15 -21.09
C LEU A 200 -33.68 8.15 -21.66
N GLU A 201 -34.66 8.69 -20.92
CA GLU A 201 -36.04 8.84 -21.40
C GLU A 201 -36.12 9.73 -22.66
N GLY A 202 -35.33 10.81 -22.70
CA GLY A 202 -35.33 11.76 -23.82
C GLY A 202 -34.50 11.32 -25.04
N ASP A 203 -33.38 10.63 -24.83
CA ASP A 203 -32.43 10.29 -25.89
C ASP A 203 -32.67 8.91 -26.52
N MET A 204 -33.33 7.98 -25.82
CA MET A 204 -33.62 6.66 -26.39
C MET A 204 -34.73 6.76 -27.44
N LEU A 205 -34.49 6.16 -28.61
CA LEU A 205 -35.55 5.81 -29.55
C LEU A 205 -36.22 4.53 -29.07
N HIS A 206 -37.44 4.66 -28.54
CA HIS A 206 -38.15 3.55 -27.87
C HIS A 206 -38.38 2.37 -28.82
N ASP A 207 -38.50 2.63 -30.13
CA ASP A 207 -38.73 1.63 -31.19
C ASP A 207 -37.62 0.56 -31.30
N ASN A 208 -36.41 0.87 -30.83
CA ASN A 208 -35.27 -0.04 -30.87
C ASN A 208 -35.09 -0.84 -29.56
N LEU A 209 -35.94 -0.63 -28.56
CA LEU A 209 -35.87 -1.33 -27.29
C LEU A 209 -36.39 -2.77 -27.45
N GLN A 210 -35.54 -3.74 -27.12
CA GLN A 210 -35.76 -5.19 -27.34
C GLN A 210 -36.99 -5.79 -26.63
N SER A 211 -37.64 -5.03 -25.74
CA SER A 211 -38.78 -5.48 -24.94
C SER A 211 -40.06 -4.68 -25.22
N ILE A 212 -40.10 -3.82 -26.23
CA ILE A 212 -41.37 -3.25 -26.71
C ILE A 212 -41.94 -4.25 -27.73
N PRO A 213 -43.07 -4.92 -27.44
CA PRO A 213 -43.72 -5.79 -28.42
C PRO A 213 -44.00 -5.01 -29.71
N ALA A 214 -43.77 -5.63 -30.87
CA ALA A 214 -44.00 -5.00 -32.17
C ALA A 214 -45.45 -4.51 -32.36
N ASN A 215 -46.39 -5.01 -31.55
CA ASN A 215 -47.81 -4.63 -31.57
C ASN A 215 -48.16 -3.43 -30.67
N ASP A 216 -47.20 -2.85 -29.93
CA ASP A 216 -47.45 -1.66 -29.09
C ASP A 216 -47.14 -0.36 -29.85
N HIS A 217 -46.26 -0.41 -30.86
CA HIS A 217 -45.97 0.68 -31.78
C HIS A 217 -46.35 0.29 -33.22
N VAL A 218 -47.63 -0.04 -33.41
CA VAL A 218 -48.13 -0.42 -34.74
C VAL A 218 -48.03 0.77 -35.68
N ASP A 219 -47.33 0.62 -36.79
CA ASP A 219 -47.42 1.60 -37.86
C ASP A 219 -48.86 1.62 -38.41
N HIS A 220 -49.54 2.73 -38.13
CA HIS A 220 -50.92 2.98 -38.47
C HIS A 220 -51.16 3.03 -40.00
N THR A 221 -50.12 3.13 -40.83
CA THR A 221 -50.20 2.99 -42.28
C THR A 221 -50.45 1.54 -42.73
N GLY A 222 -50.11 0.54 -41.89
CA GLY A 222 -50.33 -0.87 -42.16
C GLY A 222 -51.72 -1.40 -41.74
N VAL A 223 -52.46 -0.64 -40.92
CA VAL A 223 -53.80 -1.04 -40.45
C VAL A 223 -54.86 -0.42 -41.35
N THR A 224 -55.34 -1.20 -42.32
CA THR A 224 -56.33 -0.76 -43.31
C THR A 224 -57.75 -1.13 -42.93
N LEU A 225 -58.67 -0.15 -43.03
CA LEU A 225 -60.11 -0.37 -42.96
C LEU A 225 -60.66 -0.36 -44.38
N THR A 226 -61.36 -1.43 -44.73
CA THR A 226 -61.96 -1.61 -46.06
C THR A 226 -63.47 -1.46 -45.96
N ALA A 227 -64.06 -0.61 -46.80
CA ALA A 227 -65.52 -0.51 -46.87
C ALA A 227 -66.10 -1.79 -47.49
N GLY A 228 -67.10 -2.37 -46.83
CA GLY A 228 -67.86 -3.50 -47.36
C GLY A 228 -68.98 -3.03 -48.28
N VAL A 229 -69.68 -3.98 -48.90
CA VAL A 229 -70.84 -3.72 -49.78
C VAL A 229 -71.85 -2.82 -49.07
N GLY A 230 -72.24 -1.73 -49.74
CA GLY A 230 -73.19 -0.74 -49.22
C GLY A 230 -72.54 0.38 -48.40
N LEU A 231 -71.21 0.40 -48.27
CA LEU A 231 -70.43 1.49 -47.71
C LEU A 231 -69.38 1.95 -48.74
N SER A 232 -69.12 3.25 -48.80
CA SER A 232 -67.98 3.82 -49.51
C SER A 232 -66.99 4.44 -48.50
N GLY A 233 -65.73 4.59 -48.93
CA GLY A 233 -64.63 5.07 -48.09
C GLY A 233 -63.56 4.00 -47.87
N GLY A 234 -62.79 4.12 -46.78
CA GLY A 234 -61.70 3.21 -46.43
C GLY A 234 -60.33 3.87 -46.42
N GLY A 235 -59.28 3.05 -46.31
CA GLY A 235 -57.87 3.47 -46.19
C GLY A 235 -57.25 3.01 -44.88
N ASP A 236 -55.99 3.38 -44.63
CA ASP A 236 -55.30 3.05 -43.37
C ASP A 236 -55.75 3.95 -42.20
N ILE A 237 -55.16 3.90 -41.00
CA ILE A 237 -55.55 4.78 -39.87
C ILE A 237 -54.54 5.89 -39.59
N SER A 238 -53.69 6.22 -40.57
CA SER A 238 -52.73 7.31 -40.46
C SER A 238 -53.35 8.71 -40.38
N ALA A 239 -54.64 8.85 -40.71
CA ALA A 239 -55.42 10.07 -40.51
C ALA A 239 -56.92 9.74 -40.29
N GLY A 240 -57.77 10.75 -40.11
CA GLY A 240 -59.22 10.55 -40.03
C GLY A 240 -59.79 9.82 -41.25
N ARG A 241 -60.82 8.99 -41.04
CA ARG A 241 -61.48 8.21 -42.09
C ARG A 241 -62.99 8.39 -42.03
N ASP A 242 -63.57 8.66 -43.19
CA ASP A 242 -65.02 8.77 -43.35
C ASP A 242 -65.53 7.55 -44.11
N PHE A 243 -66.52 6.89 -43.52
CA PHE A 243 -67.32 5.87 -44.18
C PHE A 243 -68.71 6.45 -44.44
N ALA A 244 -69.13 6.42 -45.69
CA ALA A 244 -70.46 6.84 -46.10
C ALA A 244 -71.28 5.62 -46.52
N VAL A 245 -72.60 5.69 -46.38
CA VAL A 245 -73.49 4.68 -46.95
C VAL A 245 -73.50 4.86 -48.47
N ASP A 246 -73.13 3.82 -49.21
CA ASP A 246 -73.23 3.78 -50.66
C ASP A 246 -74.44 2.94 -51.08
N LEU A 247 -75.54 3.63 -51.34
CA LEU A 247 -76.80 2.99 -51.75
C LEU A 247 -76.72 2.38 -53.15
N ASN A 248 -75.71 2.73 -53.97
CA ASN A 248 -75.59 2.22 -55.33
C ASN A 248 -75.00 0.80 -55.37
N GLU A 249 -74.24 0.41 -54.34
CA GLU A 249 -73.69 -0.94 -54.21
C GLU A 249 -74.66 -1.94 -53.55
N LEU A 250 -75.78 -1.45 -53.01
CA LEU A 250 -76.82 -2.29 -52.43
C LEU A 250 -77.66 -2.91 -53.56
N THR A 251 -77.29 -4.11 -54.02
CA THR A 251 -78.09 -4.83 -55.02
C THR A 251 -79.46 -5.24 -54.46
N THR A 252 -80.44 -5.30 -55.36
CA THR A 252 -81.89 -5.53 -55.17
C THR A 252 -82.31 -6.17 -53.85
N GLU A 253 -82.89 -5.32 -52.97
CA GLU A 253 -83.81 -5.64 -51.88
C GLU A 253 -83.58 -6.94 -51.10
N THR A 254 -82.83 -6.86 -50.00
CA THR A 254 -83.38 -7.48 -48.78
C THR A 254 -84.54 -6.58 -48.39
N THR A 255 -85.75 -6.90 -48.87
CA THR A 255 -86.99 -6.15 -48.68
C THR A 255 -87.00 -5.44 -47.34
N ILE A 256 -86.83 -4.11 -47.34
CA ILE A 256 -87.30 -3.33 -46.20
C ILE A 256 -88.79 -3.60 -46.22
N ALA A 257 -89.28 -4.38 -45.26
CA ALA A 257 -90.69 -4.70 -45.15
C ALA A 257 -91.45 -3.40 -44.89
N VAL A 258 -91.72 -2.65 -45.96
CA VAL A 258 -92.76 -1.65 -45.98
C VAL A 258 -94.01 -2.50 -46.03
N ASP A 259 -94.52 -2.87 -44.85
CA ASP A 259 -95.88 -3.35 -44.71
C ASP A 259 -96.76 -2.27 -45.35
N LYS A 260 -97.15 -2.51 -46.60
CA LYS A 260 -98.12 -1.68 -47.28
C LYS A 260 -99.44 -2.03 -46.64
N GLY A 261 -99.69 -1.48 -45.45
CA GLY A 261 -101.00 -1.48 -44.82
C GLY A 261 -101.97 -1.01 -45.89
N GLU A 262 -102.77 -1.94 -46.41
CA GLU A 262 -103.76 -1.63 -47.42
C GLU A 262 -104.67 -0.55 -46.85
N PHE A 263 -104.62 0.63 -47.46
CA PHE A 263 -105.61 1.67 -47.24
C PHE A 263 -106.93 1.14 -47.78
N ARG A 264 -107.74 0.55 -46.90
CA ARG A 264 -109.12 0.17 -47.23
C ARG A 264 -109.92 1.48 -47.32
N PRO A 265 -110.63 1.73 -48.44
CA PRO A 265 -111.41 2.95 -48.62
C PRO A 265 -112.51 3.12 -47.57
#